data_AF-K9XBY8-F1
#
_entry.id   AF-K9XBY8-F1
#
_cell.length_a   1.000
_cell.length_b   1.000
_cell.length_c   1.000
_cell.angle_alpha   90.00
_cell.angle_beta   90.00
_cell.angle_gamma   90.00
#
_symmetry.space_group_name_H-M   'P 1'
#
loop_
_entity.id
_entity.type
_entity.pdbx_description
1 polymer ?
#
loop_
_entity_poly.entity_id
_entity_poly.type
_entity_poly.pdbx_seq_one_letter_code
_entity_poly.pdbx_strand_id
1 'polypeptide(L)'
;MLPRYATISSFTVVVSLAIASPVFAHKVQTATDVGATLHIEPNDNPRSGESSLTWFALTRKGGQIIPLSECDCKLAVYSKSSSSQPLLEPPLKSISAERFENIPAAEIVFPQPGAYQLEFTGSPKVAGSFQPFELSYQVNVAKGVAPSPSPTVAQLPSQPQSAENQWLIPAIASTLVVLGLILAGWIAKKISIK
;
A
#
# COMPACT_ATOMS: atom_id res chain seq x y z
N MET A 1 -27.17 -50.60 -47.58
CA MET A 1 -26.43 -50.44 -46.31
C MET A 1 -25.60 -49.18 -46.41
N LEU A 2 -25.96 -48.11 -45.71
CA LEU A 2 -25.21 -46.83 -45.65
C LEU A 2 -24.65 -46.68 -44.23
N PRO A 3 -23.35 -46.40 -44.03
CA PRO A 3 -22.83 -46.12 -42.70
C PRO A 3 -23.05 -44.65 -42.31
N ARG A 4 -23.22 -44.51 -41.00
CA ARG A 4 -23.73 -43.36 -40.26
C ARG A 4 -22.68 -42.26 -40.11
N TYR A 5 -23.18 -41.02 -40.13
CA TYR A 5 -22.47 -39.78 -39.81
C TYR A 5 -21.81 -39.82 -38.43
N ALA A 6 -20.52 -39.49 -38.36
CA ALA A 6 -19.82 -39.21 -37.12
C ALA A 6 -19.85 -37.69 -36.85
N THR A 7 -20.63 -37.29 -35.86
CA THR A 7 -20.68 -35.91 -35.36
C THR A 7 -19.47 -35.65 -34.46
N ILE A 8 -18.58 -34.77 -34.91
CA ILE A 8 -17.45 -34.27 -34.12
C ILE A 8 -18.03 -33.24 -33.14
N SER A 9 -18.07 -33.60 -31.86
CA SER A 9 -18.46 -32.71 -30.76
C SER A 9 -17.32 -31.73 -30.48
N SER A 10 -17.49 -30.47 -30.87
CA SER A 10 -16.56 -29.38 -30.57
C SER A 10 -16.68 -28.98 -29.09
N PHE A 11 -15.70 -29.37 -28.28
CA PHE A 11 -15.54 -28.86 -26.91
C PHE A 11 -14.85 -27.49 -26.97
N THR A 12 -15.64 -26.41 -26.86
CA THR A 12 -15.11 -25.05 -26.71
C THR A 12 -14.64 -24.85 -25.27
N VAL A 13 -13.32 -24.87 -25.04
CA VAL A 13 -12.73 -24.51 -23.75
C VAL A 13 -12.76 -22.98 -23.63
N VAL A 14 -13.68 -22.46 -22.81
CA VAL A 14 -13.72 -21.05 -22.43
C VAL A 14 -12.66 -20.82 -21.35
N VAL A 15 -11.49 -20.29 -21.73
CA VAL A 15 -10.47 -19.85 -20.78
C VAL A 15 -10.88 -18.48 -20.23
N SER A 16 -11.40 -18.44 -19.01
CA SER A 16 -11.66 -17.19 -18.29
C SER A 16 -10.34 -16.60 -17.79
N LEU A 17 -9.83 -15.58 -18.48
CA LEU A 17 -8.65 -14.83 -18.09
C LEU A 17 -9.04 -13.90 -16.92
N ALA A 18 -8.74 -14.31 -15.68
CA ALA A 18 -8.92 -13.46 -14.51
C ALA A 18 -7.87 -12.34 -14.53
N ILE A 19 -8.28 -11.14 -14.94
CA ILE A 19 -7.44 -9.94 -14.90
C ILE A 19 -7.39 -9.46 -13.45
N ALA A 20 -6.35 -9.84 -12.71
CA ALA A 20 -6.08 -9.25 -11.40
C ALA A 20 -5.64 -7.78 -11.62
N SER A 21 -6.49 -6.82 -11.26
CA SER A 21 -6.12 -5.41 -11.29
C SER A 21 -5.12 -5.13 -10.15
N PRO A 22 -3.96 -4.50 -10.42
CA PRO A 22 -3.09 -4.07 -9.34
C PRO A 22 -3.77 -2.95 -8.54
N VAL A 23 -4.06 -3.20 -7.27
CA VAL A 23 -4.53 -2.19 -6.31
C VAL A 23 -3.32 -1.70 -5.52
N PHE A 24 -2.54 -0.80 -6.11
CA PHE A 24 -1.63 0.09 -5.40
C PHE A 24 -1.67 1.43 -6.13
N ALA A 25 -2.55 2.31 -5.65
CA ALA A 25 -2.86 3.57 -6.30
C ALA A 25 -2.03 4.70 -5.70
N HIS A 26 -0.72 4.68 -5.94
CA HIS A 26 0.12 5.85 -5.77
C HIS A 26 -0.48 7.00 -6.61
N LYS A 27 -0.93 8.06 -5.95
CA LYS A 27 -1.53 9.19 -6.65
C LYS A 27 -0.44 10.16 -7.03
N VAL A 28 -0.14 10.22 -8.32
CA VAL A 28 0.81 11.19 -8.89
C VAL A 28 0.04 12.42 -9.37
N GLN A 29 0.48 13.61 -8.97
CA GLN A 29 0.05 14.85 -9.59
C GLN A 29 1.24 15.70 -9.99
N THR A 30 0.99 16.60 -10.94
CA THR A 30 2.00 17.50 -11.48
C THR A 30 1.46 18.91 -11.58
N ALA A 31 2.29 19.88 -11.28
CA ALA A 31 2.05 21.30 -11.51
C ALA A 31 3.33 21.92 -12.08
N THR A 32 3.22 22.49 -13.28
CA THR A 32 4.34 23.12 -13.98
C THR A 32 5.52 22.15 -14.20
N ASP A 33 6.64 22.35 -13.50
CA ASP A 33 7.85 21.53 -13.57
C ASP A 33 8.03 20.63 -12.33
N VAL A 34 7.03 20.55 -11.45
CA VAL A 34 7.03 19.75 -10.23
C VAL A 34 6.04 18.59 -10.36
N GLY A 35 6.47 17.40 -9.95
CA GLY A 35 5.62 16.23 -9.76
C GLY A 35 5.73 15.72 -8.33
N ALA A 36 4.61 15.34 -7.73
CA ALA A 36 4.61 14.68 -6.44
C ALA A 36 3.78 13.39 -6.49
N THR A 37 4.33 12.34 -5.90
CA THR A 37 3.58 11.11 -5.64
C THR A 37 3.21 11.07 -4.17
N LEU A 38 1.91 11.02 -3.88
CA LEU A 38 1.40 10.82 -2.53
C LEU A 38 1.44 9.34 -2.16
N HIS A 39 1.92 9.05 -0.96
CA HIS A 39 1.76 7.76 -0.28
C HIS A 39 1.30 7.98 1.16
N ILE A 40 0.41 7.13 1.66
CA ILE A 40 -0.11 7.18 3.03
C ILE A 40 0.00 5.79 3.67
N GLU A 41 0.73 5.68 4.77
CA GLU A 41 0.90 4.41 5.47
C GLU A 41 -0.32 4.05 6.34
N PRO A 42 -0.69 2.76 6.42
CA PRO A 42 -0.20 1.65 5.58
C PRO A 42 -0.97 1.55 4.25
N ASN A 43 -0.24 1.33 3.16
CA ASN A 43 -0.78 0.93 1.84
C ASN A 43 -1.88 1.84 1.26
N ASP A 44 -1.76 3.16 1.40
CA ASP A 44 -2.70 4.18 0.92
C ASP A 44 -4.13 4.04 1.45
N ASN A 45 -4.31 3.38 2.59
CA ASN A 45 -5.62 3.13 3.20
C ASN A 45 -5.69 3.64 4.65
N PRO A 46 -5.63 4.96 4.86
CA PRO A 46 -5.67 5.56 6.19
C PRO A 46 -6.99 5.26 6.91
N ARG A 47 -6.90 5.21 8.23
CA ARG A 47 -8.03 4.90 9.11
C ARG A 47 -8.25 6.02 10.12
N SER A 48 -9.51 6.36 10.36
CA SER A 48 -9.87 7.46 11.25
C SER A 48 -9.45 7.18 12.70
N GLY A 49 -8.80 8.13 13.36
CA GLY A 49 -8.31 7.99 14.73
C GLY A 49 -6.97 7.25 14.86
N GLU A 50 -6.39 6.78 13.76
CA GLU A 50 -5.08 6.15 13.70
C GLU A 50 -4.07 7.11 13.05
N SER A 51 -2.82 7.16 13.57
CA SER A 51 -1.76 7.96 12.93
C SER A 51 -1.35 7.30 11.63
N SER A 52 -1.35 8.06 10.55
CA SER A 52 -0.93 7.63 9.22
C SER A 52 0.24 8.50 8.76
N LEU A 53 1.40 7.87 8.55
CA LEU A 53 2.55 8.56 7.96
C LEU A 53 2.24 8.85 6.50
N THR A 54 2.14 10.13 6.16
CA THR A 54 1.85 10.61 4.82
C THR A 54 3.10 11.26 4.26
N TRP A 55 3.58 10.82 3.09
CA TRP A 55 4.77 11.38 2.46
C TRP A 55 4.57 11.66 0.97
N PHE A 56 5.34 12.61 0.46
CA PHE A 56 5.27 13.09 -0.91
C PHE A 56 6.61 12.90 -1.59
N ALA A 57 6.72 11.96 -2.52
CA ALA A 57 7.90 11.86 -3.38
C ALA A 57 7.91 13.04 -4.36
N LEU A 58 8.54 14.14 -3.94
CA LEU A 58 8.56 15.41 -4.64
C LEU A 58 9.75 15.44 -5.63
N THR A 59 9.47 15.74 -6.89
CA THR A 59 10.45 15.70 -7.97
C THR A 59 10.27 16.86 -8.94
N ARG A 60 11.36 17.26 -9.61
CA ARG A 60 11.34 18.13 -10.78
C ARG A 60 11.13 17.32 -12.05
N LYS A 61 10.76 17.99 -13.14
CA LYS A 61 10.79 17.42 -14.49
C LYS A 61 12.17 16.83 -14.78
N GLY A 62 12.21 15.55 -15.10
CA GLY A 62 13.46 14.78 -15.24
C GLY A 62 13.72 13.83 -14.07
N GLY A 63 12.90 13.86 -13.02
CA GLY A 63 12.92 12.90 -11.92
C GLY A 63 13.90 13.24 -10.80
N GLN A 64 14.50 14.44 -10.81
CA GLN A 64 15.38 14.90 -9.73
C GLN A 64 14.53 15.16 -8.48
N ILE A 65 14.96 14.63 -7.34
CA ILE A 65 14.25 14.81 -6.05
C ILE A 65 14.34 16.27 -5.61
N ILE A 66 13.24 16.81 -5.10
CA ILE A 66 13.22 18.08 -4.36
C ILE A 66 13.16 17.73 -2.87
N PRO A 67 14.26 17.90 -2.12
CA PRO A 67 14.25 17.62 -0.68
C PRO A 67 13.44 18.70 0.06
N LEU A 68 12.86 18.35 1.21
CA LEU A 68 12.12 19.30 2.05
C LEU A 68 13.00 20.49 2.48
N SER A 69 14.30 20.29 2.62
CA SER A 69 15.25 21.37 2.94
C SER A 69 15.28 22.49 1.89
N GLU A 70 14.91 22.21 0.63
CA GLU A 70 14.87 23.18 -0.48
C GLU A 70 13.46 23.78 -0.72
N CYS A 71 12.44 23.27 -0.05
CA CYS A 71 11.04 23.67 -0.25
C CYS A 71 10.48 24.38 0.98
N ASP A 72 9.80 25.51 0.77
CA ASP A 72 8.84 26.07 1.73
C ASP A 72 7.48 25.40 1.52
N CYS A 73 7.44 24.11 1.81
CA CYS A 73 6.28 23.26 1.58
C CYS A 73 5.29 23.37 2.74
N LYS A 74 3.99 23.24 2.43
CA LYS A 74 2.89 23.19 3.40
C LYS A 74 1.90 22.10 3.02
N LEU A 75 1.27 21.52 4.04
CA LEU A 75 0.19 20.55 3.88
C LEU A 75 -1.03 21.04 4.64
N ALA A 76 -2.16 21.14 3.93
CA ALA A 76 -3.47 21.44 4.49
C ALA A 76 -4.43 20.28 4.20
N VAL A 77 -5.20 19.87 5.21
CA VAL A 77 -6.16 18.77 5.11
C VAL A 77 -7.56 19.34 5.29
N TYR A 78 -8.43 19.16 4.31
CA TYR A 78 -9.82 19.61 4.33
C TYR A 78 -10.76 18.40 4.38
N SER A 79 -11.85 18.53 5.11
CA SER A 79 -12.95 17.57 5.01
C SER A 79 -13.82 17.93 3.80
N LYS A 80 -14.38 16.95 3.09
CA LYS A 80 -15.27 17.26 1.96
C LYS A 80 -16.51 18.08 2.36
N SER A 81 -16.96 17.98 3.61
CA SER A 81 -18.07 18.74 4.16
C SER A 81 -17.74 20.19 4.52
N SER A 82 -16.46 20.56 4.62
CA SER A 82 -16.01 21.90 4.98
C SER A 82 -14.72 22.25 4.22
N SER A 83 -14.85 23.09 3.19
CA SER A 83 -13.77 23.48 2.29
C SER A 83 -13.29 24.92 2.48
N SER A 84 -13.86 25.68 3.43
CA SER A 84 -13.51 27.09 3.64
C SER A 84 -12.27 27.30 4.50
N GLN A 85 -11.96 26.33 5.36
CA GLN A 85 -10.80 26.36 6.26
C GLN A 85 -10.23 24.95 6.41
N PRO A 86 -8.90 24.80 6.53
CA PRO A 86 -8.30 23.50 6.75
C PRO A 86 -8.72 22.94 8.10
N LEU A 87 -9.01 21.65 8.12
CA LEU A 87 -9.27 20.89 9.33
C LEU A 87 -7.97 20.61 10.09
N LEU A 88 -6.88 20.32 9.36
CA LEU A 88 -5.55 20.08 9.90
C LEU A 88 -4.49 20.77 9.03
N GLU A 89 -3.44 21.28 9.68
CA GLU A 89 -2.23 21.78 9.02
C GLU A 89 -1.01 21.12 9.66
N PRO A 90 -0.78 19.82 9.40
CA PRO A 90 0.28 19.09 10.07
C PRO A 90 1.67 19.60 9.63
N PRO A 91 2.64 19.71 10.56
CA PRO A 91 3.98 20.13 10.21
C PRO A 91 4.68 19.06 9.37
N LEU A 92 5.46 19.50 8.38
CA LEU A 92 6.26 18.61 7.55
C LEU A 92 7.62 18.35 8.19
N LYS A 93 8.03 17.08 8.16
CA LYS A 93 9.37 16.58 8.51
C LYS A 93 10.00 15.90 7.29
N SER A 94 11.33 15.87 7.28
CA SER A 94 12.11 15.17 6.25
C SER A 94 12.20 13.69 6.61
N ILE A 95 11.93 12.80 5.65
CA ILE A 95 12.19 11.36 5.79
C ILE A 95 12.87 10.80 4.53
N SER A 96 13.37 9.58 4.63
CA SER A 96 13.70 8.77 3.46
C SER A 96 12.78 7.56 3.43
N ALA A 97 12.14 7.32 2.30
CA ALA A 97 11.22 6.21 2.08
C ALA A 97 11.40 5.66 0.67
N GLU A 98 11.33 4.33 0.55
CA GLU A 98 11.62 3.63 -0.70
C GLU A 98 12.99 4.05 -1.29
N ARG A 99 12.97 4.70 -2.46
CA ARG A 99 14.13 5.22 -3.20
C ARG A 99 14.28 6.74 -3.08
N PHE A 100 13.43 7.40 -2.30
CA PHE A 100 13.39 8.84 -2.18
C PHE A 100 14.02 9.27 -0.86
N GLU A 101 14.89 10.27 -0.92
CA GLU A 101 15.61 10.78 0.23
C GLU A 101 15.18 12.20 0.57
N ASN A 102 15.14 12.48 1.87
CA ASN A 102 14.85 13.80 2.43
C ASN A 102 13.53 14.43 1.94
N ILE A 103 12.52 13.61 1.67
CA ILE A 103 11.23 14.06 1.13
C ILE A 103 10.29 14.59 2.22
N PRO A 104 9.35 15.47 1.86
CA PRO A 104 8.32 15.97 2.77
C PRO A 104 7.39 14.85 3.28
N ALA A 105 7.18 14.80 4.60
CA ALA A 105 6.24 13.88 5.23
C ALA A 105 5.58 14.47 6.48
N ALA A 106 4.42 13.97 6.86
CA ALA A 106 3.68 14.36 8.06
C ALA A 106 2.99 13.15 8.70
N GLU A 107 2.84 13.17 10.02
CA GLU A 107 1.89 12.29 10.71
C GLU A 107 0.51 12.93 10.65
N ILE A 108 -0.49 12.19 10.18
CA ILE A 108 -1.88 12.68 10.09
C ILE A 108 -2.79 11.72 10.86
N VAL A 109 -3.58 12.27 11.78
CA VAL A 109 -4.69 11.55 12.43
C VAL A 109 -5.99 12.11 11.89
N PHE A 110 -6.63 11.39 10.96
CA PHE A 110 -7.92 11.80 10.42
C PHE A 110 -9.00 11.59 11.48
N PRO A 111 -9.79 12.61 11.87
CA PRO A 111 -10.67 12.49 13.04
C PRO A 111 -11.88 11.58 12.80
N GLN A 112 -12.38 11.51 11.57
CA GLN A 112 -13.58 10.74 11.20
C GLN A 112 -13.39 9.99 9.88
N PRO A 113 -14.10 8.88 9.64
CA PRO A 113 -14.12 8.25 8.33
C PRO A 113 -14.79 9.16 7.29
N GLY A 114 -14.35 9.09 6.04
CA GLY A 114 -14.92 9.87 4.95
C GLY A 114 -13.91 10.35 3.92
N ALA A 115 -14.37 11.24 3.03
CA ALA A 115 -13.54 11.83 1.99
C ALA A 115 -12.88 13.13 2.47
N TYR A 116 -11.58 13.24 2.20
CA TYR A 116 -10.74 14.39 2.52
C TYR A 116 -10.02 14.88 1.26
N GLN A 117 -9.63 16.15 1.29
CA GLN A 117 -8.75 16.76 0.31
C GLN A 117 -7.44 17.12 1.02
N LEU A 118 -6.31 16.63 0.49
CA LEU A 118 -4.98 17.06 0.90
C LEU A 118 -4.47 18.06 -0.13
N GLU A 119 -4.29 19.31 0.30
CA GLU A 119 -3.68 20.35 -0.49
C GLU A 119 -2.21 20.48 -0.09
N PHE A 120 -1.34 20.15 -1.03
CA PHE A 120 0.10 20.19 -0.86
C PHE A 120 0.67 21.32 -1.73
N THR A 121 1.19 22.35 -1.07
CA THR A 121 1.72 23.55 -1.72
C THR A 121 3.20 23.70 -1.42
N GLY A 122 3.91 24.42 -2.27
CA GLY A 122 5.30 24.74 -2.01
C GLY A 122 5.87 25.79 -2.95
N SER A 123 6.88 26.49 -2.45
CA SER A 123 7.74 27.37 -3.23
C SER A 123 9.20 27.02 -2.99
N PRO A 124 10.09 27.30 -3.97
CA PRO A 124 11.51 27.09 -3.77
C PRO A 124 12.07 28.08 -2.74
N LYS A 125 12.92 27.59 -1.83
CA LYS A 125 13.70 28.49 -0.94
C LYS A 125 14.77 29.27 -1.70
N VAL A 126 15.30 28.67 -2.78
CA VAL A 126 16.22 29.33 -3.70
C VAL A 126 15.47 29.64 -4.99
N ALA A 127 15.22 30.92 -5.23
CA ALA A 127 14.46 31.39 -6.39
C ALA A 127 14.95 30.77 -7.71
N GLY A 128 14.02 30.26 -8.52
CA GLY A 128 14.29 29.66 -9.82
C GLY A 128 14.75 28.20 -9.80
N SER A 129 14.91 27.57 -8.63
CA SER A 129 15.27 26.14 -8.56
C SER A 129 14.14 25.21 -9.01
N PHE A 130 12.88 25.59 -8.80
CA PHE A 130 11.67 24.99 -9.39
C PHE A 130 10.51 26.01 -9.32
N GLN A 131 9.39 25.77 -9.99
CA GLN A 131 8.23 26.68 -9.94
C GLN A 131 7.35 26.42 -8.71
N PRO A 132 6.76 27.45 -8.07
CA PRO A 132 5.75 27.26 -7.05
C PRO A 132 4.61 26.36 -7.54
N PHE A 133 4.07 25.55 -6.64
CA PHE A 133 3.06 24.56 -6.98
C PHE A 133 1.94 24.47 -5.95
N GLU A 134 0.79 23.97 -6.42
CA GLU A 134 -0.34 23.53 -5.62
C GLU A 134 -0.83 22.20 -6.22
N LEU A 135 -0.91 21.16 -5.38
CA LEU A 135 -1.35 19.82 -5.75
C LEU A 135 -2.45 19.38 -4.80
N SER A 136 -3.45 18.68 -5.29
CA SER A 136 -4.70 18.46 -4.55
C SER A 136 -5.17 17.00 -4.65
N TYR A 137 -5.00 16.24 -3.58
CA TYR A 137 -5.29 14.80 -3.54
C TYR A 137 -6.59 14.48 -2.79
N GLN A 138 -7.50 13.74 -3.44
CA GLN A 138 -8.64 13.15 -2.75
C GLN A 138 -8.20 11.88 -2.00
N VAL A 139 -8.50 11.80 -0.71
CA VAL A 139 -8.20 10.64 0.14
C VAL A 139 -9.48 10.14 0.78
N ASN A 140 -9.70 8.83 0.73
CA ASN A 140 -10.82 8.18 1.43
C ASN A 140 -10.28 7.51 2.68
N VAL A 141 -10.83 7.89 3.84
CA VAL A 141 -10.43 7.39 5.14
C VAL A 141 -11.44 6.37 5.61
N ALA A 142 -10.98 5.15 5.89
CA ALA A 142 -11.81 4.09 6.43
C ALA A 142 -12.08 4.30 7.94
N LYS A 143 -13.07 3.58 8.47
CA LYS A 143 -13.34 3.57 9.91
C LYS A 143 -12.16 2.92 10.64
N GLY A 144 -11.56 3.64 11.57
CA GLY A 144 -10.55 3.08 12.47
C GLY A 144 -11.13 2.09 13.46
N VAL A 145 -10.23 1.31 14.07
CA VAL A 145 -10.61 0.50 15.21
C VAL A 145 -10.75 1.46 16.39
N ALA A 146 -11.94 1.53 17.00
CA ALA A 146 -12.05 2.19 18.31
C ALA A 146 -10.99 1.55 19.23
N PRO A 147 -10.29 2.31 20.09
CA PRO A 147 -9.47 1.69 21.12
C PRO A 147 -10.36 0.66 21.80
N SER A 148 -10.02 -0.64 21.65
CA SER A 148 -10.71 -1.65 22.41
C SER A 148 -10.51 -1.23 23.87
N PRO A 149 -11.57 -1.07 24.68
CA PRO A 149 -11.36 -0.85 26.10
C PRO A 149 -10.46 -1.99 26.53
N SER A 150 -9.20 -1.68 26.90
CA SER A 150 -8.32 -2.68 27.47
C SER A 150 -9.16 -3.37 28.55
N PRO A 151 -9.33 -4.69 28.51
CA PRO A 151 -9.99 -5.35 29.61
C PRO A 151 -9.18 -4.95 30.83
N THR A 152 -9.81 -4.24 31.76
CA THR A 152 -9.28 -4.08 33.11
C THR A 152 -8.99 -5.49 33.58
N VAL A 153 -7.73 -5.90 33.50
CA VAL A 153 -7.26 -7.13 34.12
C VAL A 153 -7.43 -6.87 35.60
N ALA A 154 -8.56 -7.30 36.15
CA ALA A 154 -8.65 -7.57 37.56
C ALA A 154 -7.50 -8.53 37.85
N GLN A 155 -6.45 -8.03 38.50
CA GLN A 155 -5.32 -8.83 38.96
C GLN A 155 -5.88 -9.88 39.92
N LEU A 156 -6.02 -11.10 39.42
CA LEU A 156 -6.19 -12.28 40.25
C LEU A 156 -4.80 -12.66 40.79
N PRO A 157 -4.65 -13.04 42.08
CA PRO A 157 -3.35 -13.31 42.67
C PRO A 157 -2.60 -14.39 41.89
N SER A 158 -1.32 -14.12 41.63
CA SER A 158 -0.40 -14.97 40.88
C SER A 158 -0.31 -16.38 41.47
N GLN A 159 -0.77 -17.40 40.74
CA GLN A 159 -0.38 -18.78 40.99
C GLN A 159 0.97 -19.06 40.30
N PRO A 160 1.90 -19.78 40.94
CA PRO A 160 3.22 -20.05 40.38
C PRO A 160 3.12 -20.95 39.15
N GLN A 161 3.72 -20.51 38.04
CA GLN A 161 3.87 -21.31 36.82
C GLN A 161 4.86 -22.46 37.08
N SER A 162 4.34 -23.69 37.15
CA SER A 162 5.16 -24.89 37.02
C SER A 162 5.63 -25.02 35.57
N ALA A 163 6.94 -24.97 35.38
CA ALA A 163 7.56 -25.35 34.12
C ALA A 163 7.49 -26.88 34.01
N GLU A 164 6.65 -27.38 33.11
CA GLU A 164 6.70 -28.79 32.70
C GLU A 164 6.71 -28.90 31.18
N ASN A 165 7.92 -28.74 30.67
CA ASN A 165 8.35 -29.11 29.33
C ASN A 165 8.51 -30.63 29.25
N GLN A 166 7.51 -31.37 28.78
CA GLN A 166 7.77 -32.68 28.20
C GLN A 166 6.69 -33.19 27.23
N TRP A 167 7.09 -33.27 25.97
CA TRP A 167 6.64 -34.22 24.94
C TRP A 167 5.17 -34.18 24.49
N LEU A 168 4.95 -33.84 23.21
CA LEU A 168 4.39 -34.75 22.19
C LEU A 168 4.42 -34.10 20.78
N ILE A 169 5.52 -34.38 20.07
CA ILE A 169 5.71 -34.75 18.64
C ILE A 169 5.10 -33.87 17.50
N PRO A 170 5.91 -33.56 16.45
CA PRO A 170 5.55 -32.74 15.28
C PRO A 170 4.88 -33.55 14.16
N ALA A 171 4.10 -32.90 13.29
CA ALA A 171 3.92 -33.29 11.88
C ALA A 171 2.95 -32.35 11.16
N ILE A 172 3.45 -31.43 10.29
CA ILE A 172 2.91 -31.26 8.94
C ILE A 172 4.03 -30.73 8.02
N ALA A 173 4.92 -31.64 7.59
CA ALA A 173 5.81 -31.43 6.47
C ALA A 173 5.33 -32.31 5.31
N SER A 174 4.28 -31.91 4.59
CA SER A 174 3.71 -32.72 3.51
C SER A 174 2.98 -31.91 2.43
N THR A 175 3.66 -31.06 1.67
CA THR A 175 3.13 -30.59 0.36
C THR A 175 4.15 -30.51 -0.78
N LEU A 176 5.42 -30.90 -0.58
CA LEU A 176 6.46 -30.82 -1.63
C LEU A 176 7.06 -32.18 -2.02
N VAL A 177 6.23 -33.21 -2.21
CA VAL A 177 6.71 -34.50 -2.76
C VAL A 177 6.03 -34.88 -4.08
N VAL A 178 4.86 -34.33 -4.40
CA VAL A 178 4.13 -34.70 -5.63
C VAL A 178 4.66 -33.97 -6.87
N LEU A 179 5.17 -32.73 -6.75
CA LEU A 179 5.65 -31.95 -7.90
C LEU A 179 7.01 -32.43 -8.44
N GLY A 180 7.89 -32.95 -7.57
CA GLY A 180 9.22 -33.44 -7.95
C GLY A 180 9.18 -34.72 -8.79
N LEU A 181 8.22 -35.61 -8.54
CA LEU A 181 8.07 -36.86 -9.30
C LEU A 181 7.56 -36.61 -10.74
N ILE A 182 6.75 -35.57 -10.94
CA ILE A 182 6.24 -35.20 -12.28
C ILE A 182 7.35 -34.60 -13.16
N LEU A 183 8.24 -33.76 -12.58
CA LEU A 183 9.38 -33.22 -13.32
C LEU A 183 10.43 -34.30 -13.67
N ALA A 184 10.72 -35.22 -12.76
CA ALA A 184 11.69 -36.29 -13.00
C ALA A 184 11.24 -37.24 -14.14
N GLY A 185 9.94 -37.56 -14.21
CA GLY A 185 9.39 -38.38 -15.29
C GLY A 185 9.47 -37.73 -16.67
N TRP A 186 9.30 -36.41 -16.77
CA TRP A 186 9.42 -35.67 -18.03
C TRP A 186 10.86 -35.60 -18.54
N ILE A 187 11.84 -35.45 -17.64
CA ILE A 187 13.27 -35.40 -18.02
C ILE A 187 13.75 -36.77 -18.51
N ALA A 188 13.35 -37.86 -17.82
CA ALA A 188 13.74 -39.21 -18.23
C ALA A 188 13.19 -39.61 -19.61
N LYS A 189 11.95 -39.22 -19.93
CA LYS A 189 11.34 -39.55 -21.23
C LYS A 189 11.97 -38.78 -22.40
N LYS A 190 12.49 -37.56 -22.17
CA LYS A 190 13.12 -36.72 -23.19
C LYS A 190 14.54 -37.18 -23.55
N ILE A 191 15.24 -37.86 -22.63
CA ILE A 191 16.61 -38.37 -22.86
C ILE A 191 16.60 -39.71 -23.61
N SER A 192 15.54 -40.51 -23.48
CA SER A 192 15.43 -41.81 -24.17
C SER A 192 14.99 -41.72 -25.65
N ILE A 193 14.74 -40.51 -26.17
CA ILE A 193 14.44 -40.25 -27.58
C ILE A 193 15.60 -39.41 -28.14
N LYS A 194 16.74 -40.07 -28.34
CA LYS A 194 17.86 -39.59 -29.16
C LYS A 194 18.64 -40.78 -29.68
#